data_AF-A0A2P8K6H0-F1
#
_entry.id   AF-A0A2P8K6H0-F1
#
_cell.length_a   1.000
_cell.length_b   1.000
_cell.length_c   1.000
_cell.angle_alpha   90.00
_cell.angle_beta   90.00
_cell.angle_gamma   90.00
#
_symmetry.space_group_name_H-M   'P 1'
#
loop_
_entity.id
_entity.type
_entity.pdbx_description
1 polymer ?
#
loop_
_entity_poly.entity_id
_entity_poly.type
_entity_poly.pdbx_seq_one_letter_code
_entity_poly.pdbx_strand_id
1 'polypeptide(L)'
;ILSDWLVIRCSVNPGETFLDRMIAMVEGAQRRKTPNEIALTILLIALTLVFLLATATIWPFSAWSGNAVSVTVLVALLVCLIPTTIGGLLSAIGVAGMSRMLGANVIATSGRAVEAAGDVDVLLLDKT
;
A
#
# COMPACT_ATOMS: atom_id res chain seq x y z
N ILE A 1 28.46 5.14 31.32
CA ILE A 1 29.12 3.92 31.82
C ILE A 1 29.50 3.11 30.58
N LEU A 2 30.70 3.31 30.03
CA LEU A 2 31.18 2.61 28.83
C LEU A 2 32.47 1.81 29.10
N SER A 3 33.12 2.04 30.24
CA SER A 3 34.54 1.68 30.44
C SER A 3 34.80 0.76 31.65
N ASP A 4 33.84 0.61 32.57
CA ASP A 4 33.99 -0.20 33.79
C ASP A 4 33.18 -1.50 33.72
N TRP A 5 33.29 -2.34 34.76
CA TRP A 5 32.61 -3.64 34.84
C TRP A 5 31.22 -3.54 35.48
N LEU A 6 30.31 -4.40 35.01
CA LEU A 6 28.93 -4.51 35.47
C LEU A 6 28.60 -5.98 35.73
N VAL A 7 28.07 -6.28 36.91
CA VAL A 7 27.52 -7.61 37.22
C VAL A 7 26.01 -7.49 37.16
N ILE A 8 25.40 -8.18 36.20
CA ILE A 8 23.97 -8.16 35.94
C ILE A 8 23.37 -9.56 36.09
N ARG A 9 22.15 -9.60 36.60
CA ARG A 9 21.33 -10.81 36.68
C ARG A 9 20.28 -10.78 35.59
N CYS A 10 20.17 -11.85 34.81
CA CYS A 10 19.09 -12.00 33.84
C CYS A 10 17.73 -11.98 34.57
N SER A 11 16.84 -11.08 34.15
CA SER A 11 15.53 -10.87 34.76
C SER A 11 14.35 -11.36 33.91
N VAL A 12 14.62 -11.80 32.67
CA VAL A 12 13.61 -12.18 31.68
C VAL A 12 13.88 -13.58 31.15
N ASN A 13 12.82 -14.31 30.81
CA ASN A 13 12.91 -15.63 30.21
C ASN A 13 13.27 -15.55 28.72
N PRO A 14 13.76 -16.65 28.11
CA PRO A 14 13.93 -16.72 26.65
C PRO A 14 12.65 -16.36 25.91
N GLY A 15 12.71 -15.48 24.91
CA GLY A 15 11.55 -14.97 24.17
C GLY A 15 10.90 -13.71 24.77
N GLU A 16 11.29 -13.30 25.98
CA GLU A 16 10.78 -12.07 26.62
C GLU A 16 11.82 -10.93 26.64
N THR A 17 12.95 -11.11 25.95
CA THR A 17 14.00 -10.10 25.90
C THR A 17 13.53 -8.84 25.17
N PHE A 18 14.21 -7.72 25.44
CA PHE A 18 13.92 -6.48 24.72
C PHE A 18 14.08 -6.65 23.19
N LEU A 19 15.08 -7.43 22.76
CA LEU A 19 15.29 -7.76 21.35
C LEU A 19 14.17 -8.64 20.80
N ASP A 20 13.72 -9.67 21.54
CA ASP A 20 12.59 -10.50 21.12
C ASP A 20 11.30 -9.68 20.97
N ARG A 21 11.06 -8.70 21.85
CA ARG A 21 9.93 -7.77 21.72
C ARG A 21 10.03 -6.90 20.48
N MET A 22 11.25 -6.45 20.11
CA MET A 22 11.47 -5.71 18.87
C MET A 22 11.23 -6.61 17.64
N ILE A 23 11.73 -7.84 17.67
CA ILE A 23 11.53 -8.82 16.58
C ILE A 23 10.04 -9.13 16.41
N ALA A 24 9.32 -9.45 17.50
CA ALA A 24 7.89 -9.73 17.47
C ALA A 24 7.07 -8.52 16.95
N MET A 25 7.51 -7.30 17.24
CA MET A 25 6.88 -6.08 16.71
C MET A 25 7.05 -5.97 15.18
N VAL A 26 8.22 -6.38 14.66
CA VAL A 26 8.51 -6.38 13.21
C VAL A 26 7.82 -7.53 12.51
N GLU A 27 7.89 -8.75 13.04
CA GLU A 27 7.26 -9.95 12.47
C GLU A 27 5.73 -9.89 12.52
N GLY A 28 5.18 -9.30 13.59
CA GLY A 28 3.73 -9.10 13.75
C GLY A 28 3.18 -7.92 12.94
N ALA A 29 4.02 -7.11 12.30
CA ALA A 29 3.61 -5.97 11.48
C ALA A 29 3.02 -6.45 10.15
N GLN A 30 1.79 -6.97 10.20
CA GLN A 30 0.99 -7.20 9.00
C GLN A 30 0.65 -5.87 8.37
N ARG A 31 1.28 -5.58 7.23
CA ARG A 31 0.98 -4.39 6.43
C ARG A 31 -0.40 -4.56 5.78
N ARG A 32 -1.44 -4.07 6.45
CA ARG A 32 -2.75 -3.88 5.83
C ARG A 32 -2.69 -2.71 4.85
N LYS A 33 -3.45 -2.81 3.77
CA LYS A 33 -3.70 -1.66 2.87
C LYS A 33 -4.26 -0.50 3.67
N THR A 34 -3.82 0.70 3.34
CA THR A 34 -4.30 1.91 4.01
C THR A 34 -5.71 2.28 3.55
N PRO A 35 -6.47 3.10 4.31
CA PRO A 35 -7.82 3.50 3.92
C PRO A 35 -7.88 4.14 2.53
N ASN A 36 -6.94 5.03 2.20
CA ASN A 36 -6.89 5.65 0.88
C ASN A 36 -6.52 4.63 -0.21
N GLU A 37 -5.60 3.69 0.06
CA GLU A 37 -5.27 2.63 -0.87
C GLU A 37 -6.48 1.73 -1.17
N ILE A 38 -7.29 1.42 -0.14
CA ILE A 38 -8.54 0.66 -0.29
C ILE A 38 -9.55 1.43 -1.13
N ALA A 39 -9.80 2.70 -0.81
CA ALA A 39 -10.75 3.54 -1.54
C ALA A 39 -10.40 3.64 -3.03
N LEU A 40 -9.12 3.90 -3.34
CA LEU A 40 -8.66 3.95 -4.72
C LEU A 40 -8.76 2.57 -5.39
N THR A 41 -8.38 1.49 -4.70
CA THR A 41 -8.50 0.13 -5.25
C THR A 41 -9.95 -0.18 -5.67
N ILE A 42 -10.94 0.20 -4.86
CA ILE A 42 -12.37 0.00 -5.18
C ILE A 42 -12.74 0.75 -6.47
N LEU A 43 -12.32 2.01 -6.60
CA LEU A 43 -12.56 2.80 -7.80
C LEU A 43 -11.91 2.17 -9.04
N LEU A 44 -10.67 1.71 -8.94
CA LEU A 44 -9.94 1.08 -10.04
C LEU A 44 -10.62 -0.23 -10.49
N ILE A 45 -11.12 -1.02 -9.54
CA ILE A 45 -11.89 -2.24 -9.83
C ILE A 45 -13.19 -1.87 -10.57
N ALA A 46 -13.92 -0.86 -10.09
CA ALA A 46 -15.16 -0.41 -10.73
C ALA A 46 -14.93 0.05 -12.18
N LEU A 47 -13.90 0.88 -12.41
CA LEU A 47 -13.54 1.31 -13.77
C LEU A 47 -13.13 0.15 -14.67
N THR A 48 -12.36 -0.81 -14.15
CA THR A 48 -11.96 -2.00 -14.90
C THR A 48 -13.16 -2.82 -15.34
N LEU A 49 -14.17 -2.99 -14.48
CA LEU A 49 -15.42 -3.67 -14.83
C LEU A 49 -16.20 -2.92 -15.91
N VAL A 50 -16.32 -1.59 -15.80
CA VAL A 50 -16.99 -0.76 -16.80
C VAL A 50 -16.29 -0.89 -18.16
N PHE A 51 -14.96 -0.78 -18.22
CA PHE A 51 -14.22 -0.88 -19.47
C PHE A 51 -14.21 -2.30 -20.04
N LEU A 52 -14.21 -3.33 -19.19
CA LEU A 52 -14.36 -4.71 -19.64
C LEU A 52 -15.70 -4.91 -20.35
N LEU A 53 -16.80 -4.45 -19.74
CA LEU A 53 -18.12 -4.56 -20.35
C LEU A 53 -18.24 -3.70 -21.63
N ALA A 54 -17.69 -2.49 -21.61
CA ALA A 54 -17.70 -1.61 -22.77
C ALA A 54 -16.94 -2.22 -23.96
N THR A 55 -15.75 -2.76 -23.72
CA THR A 55 -14.93 -3.37 -24.79
C THR A 55 -15.48 -4.73 -25.25
N ALA A 56 -15.98 -5.57 -24.34
CA ALA A 56 -16.58 -6.85 -24.68
C ALA A 56 -17.85 -6.69 -25.53
N THR A 57 -18.67 -5.67 -25.25
CA THR A 57 -19.91 -5.40 -26.01
C THR A 57 -19.66 -4.79 -27.39
N ILE A 58 -18.49 -4.20 -27.66
CA ILE A 58 -18.13 -3.73 -29.01
C ILE A 58 -18.06 -4.90 -30.00
N TRP A 59 -17.65 -6.10 -29.58
CA TRP A 59 -17.56 -7.25 -30.49
C TRP A 59 -18.92 -7.62 -31.14
N PRO A 60 -19.99 -7.93 -30.39
CA PRO A 60 -21.29 -8.25 -31.01
C PRO A 60 -21.88 -7.07 -31.79
N PHE A 61 -21.69 -5.82 -31.35
CA PHE A 61 -22.17 -4.64 -32.09
C PHE A 61 -21.45 -4.47 -33.43
N SER A 62 -20.13 -4.64 -33.46
CA SER A 62 -19.35 -4.54 -34.70
C SER A 62 -19.63 -5.72 -35.65
N ALA A 63 -19.77 -6.93 -35.11
CA ALA A 63 -20.14 -8.12 -35.88
C ALA A 63 -21.52 -7.96 -36.55
N TRP A 64 -22.49 -7.36 -35.85
CA TRP A 64 -23.80 -7.05 -36.43
C TRP A 64 -23.73 -5.99 -37.53
N SER A 65 -22.85 -4.98 -37.39
CA SER A 65 -22.69 -3.91 -38.38
C SER A 65 -21.95 -4.32 -39.67
N GLY A 66 -21.45 -5.56 -39.74
CA GLY A 66 -20.87 -6.16 -40.95
C GLY A 66 -19.45 -6.69 -40.75
N ASN A 67 -18.56 -5.91 -40.14
CA ASN A 67 -17.17 -6.32 -39.89
C ASN A 67 -16.86 -6.30 -38.39
N ALA A 68 -16.68 -7.48 -37.81
CA ALA A 68 -16.27 -7.60 -36.42
C ALA A 68 -14.87 -7.02 -36.20
N VAL A 69 -14.71 -6.21 -35.15
CA VAL A 69 -13.39 -5.74 -34.71
C VAL A 69 -12.57 -6.94 -34.27
N SER A 70 -11.29 -6.99 -34.68
CA SER A 70 -10.40 -8.09 -34.29
C SER A 70 -10.21 -8.12 -32.77
N VAL A 71 -10.07 -9.32 -32.23
CA VAL A 71 -9.80 -9.51 -30.80
C VAL A 71 -8.53 -8.77 -30.36
N THR A 72 -7.52 -8.70 -31.24
CA THR A 72 -6.27 -7.96 -30.98
C THR A 72 -6.51 -6.47 -30.73
N VAL A 73 -7.40 -5.83 -31.50
CA VAL A 73 -7.74 -4.41 -31.32
C VAL A 73 -8.57 -4.21 -30.06
N LEU A 74 -9.52 -5.09 -29.75
CA LEU A 74 -10.31 -5.02 -28.51
C LEU A 74 -9.44 -5.16 -27.26
N VAL A 75 -8.47 -6.08 -27.27
CA VAL A 75 -7.51 -6.24 -26.17
C VAL A 75 -6.63 -5.00 -26.05
N ALA A 76 -6.10 -4.45 -27.16
CA ALA A 76 -5.29 -3.24 -27.12
C ALA A 76 -6.10 -2.05 -26.55
N LEU A 77 -7.35 -1.89 -26.98
CA LEU A 77 -8.26 -0.87 -26.48
C LEU A 77 -8.52 -1.04 -24.97
N LEU A 78 -8.82 -2.26 -24.52
CA LEU A 78 -9.05 -2.55 -23.11
C LEU A 78 -7.82 -2.19 -22.26
N VAL A 79 -6.62 -2.58 -22.68
CA VAL A 79 -5.37 -2.27 -21.96
C VAL A 79 -5.12 -0.77 -21.89
N CYS A 80 -5.43 -0.02 -22.96
CA CYS A 80 -5.29 1.44 -22.96
C CYS A 80 -6.29 2.15 -22.06
N LEU A 81 -7.47 1.55 -21.82
CA LEU A 81 -8.53 2.13 -20.98
C LEU A 81 -8.40 1.76 -19.50
N ILE A 82 -7.99 0.53 -19.19
CA ILE A 82 -7.76 0.11 -17.81
C ILE A 82 -6.72 1.06 -17.19
N PRO A 83 -6.93 1.54 -15.94
CA PRO A 83 -6.03 2.47 -15.27
C PRO A 83 -4.74 1.79 -14.78
N THR A 84 -3.99 1.17 -15.69
CA THR A 84 -2.76 0.39 -15.44
C THR A 84 -1.64 1.24 -14.87
N THR A 85 -1.54 2.51 -15.31
CA THR A 85 -0.55 3.47 -14.80
C THR A 85 -0.66 3.64 -13.28
N ILE A 86 -1.86 3.97 -12.78
CA ILE A 86 -2.06 4.20 -11.34
C ILE A 86 -2.09 2.87 -10.59
N GLY A 87 -2.70 1.82 -11.15
CA GLY A 87 -2.77 0.50 -10.54
C GLY A 87 -1.38 -0.12 -10.28
N GLY A 88 -0.42 0.09 -11.19
CA GLY A 88 0.96 -0.37 -11.00
C GLY A 88 1.76 0.47 -10.00
N LEU A 89 1.47 1.76 -9.90
CA LEU A 89 2.24 2.69 -9.06
C LEU A 89 1.78 2.73 -7.59
N LEU A 90 0.54 2.37 -7.30
CA LEU A 90 -0.05 2.50 -5.96
C LEU A 90 0.78 1.82 -4.85
N SER A 91 1.22 0.59 -5.09
CA SER A 91 2.07 -0.15 -4.15
C SER A 91 3.45 0.50 -3.98
N ALA A 92 4.05 0.95 -5.10
CA ALA A 92 5.36 1.59 -5.10
C ALA A 92 5.36 2.90 -4.31
N ILE A 93 4.31 3.72 -4.46
CA ILE A 93 4.12 4.97 -3.71
C ILE A 93 4.06 4.68 -2.21
N GLY A 94 3.29 3.65 -1.81
CA GLY A 94 3.19 3.26 -0.41
C GLY A 94 4.53 2.82 0.20
N VAL A 95 5.36 2.08 -0.54
CA VAL A 95 6.71 1.67 -0.06
C VAL A 95 7.66 2.85 0.01
N ALA A 96 7.68 3.70 -1.02
CA ALA A 96 8.53 4.89 -1.06
C ALA A 96 8.22 5.86 0.10
N GLY A 97 6.93 6.06 0.43
CA GLY A 97 6.52 6.88 1.56
C GLY A 97 7.05 6.39 2.90
N MET A 98 6.97 5.08 3.16
CA MET A 98 7.49 4.48 4.39
C MET A 98 9.02 4.58 4.49
N SER A 99 9.72 4.40 3.38
CA SER A 99 11.19 4.53 3.35
C SER A 99 11.65 5.95 3.71
N ARG A 100 10.92 6.98 3.28
CA ARG A 100 11.20 8.38 3.66
C ARG A 100 11.03 8.65 5.16
N MET A 101 10.01 8.05 5.79
CA MET A 101 9.79 8.16 7.24
C MET A 101 10.94 7.56 8.04
N LEU A 102 11.42 6.38 7.63
CA LEU A 102 12.59 5.75 8.23
C LEU A 102 13.84 6.65 8.10
N GLY A 103 14.03 7.28 6.93
CA GLY A 103 15.11 8.25 6.72
C GLY A 103 15.02 9.52 7.59
N ALA A 104 13.84 9.84 8.09
CA ALA A 104 13.60 10.93 9.04
C ALA A 104 13.70 10.48 10.51
N ASN A 105 14.17 9.25 10.78
CA ASN A 105 14.21 8.63 12.11
C ASN A 105 12.83 8.49 12.78
N VAL A 106 11.76 8.40 11.97
CA VAL A 106 10.39 8.17 12.46
C VAL A 106 10.00 6.71 12.23
N ILE A 107 9.73 6.00 13.32
CA ILE A 107 9.25 4.61 13.27
C ILE A 107 7.73 4.63 13.25
N ALA A 108 7.15 4.37 12.08
CA ALA A 108 5.71 4.21 11.93
C ALA A 108 5.34 2.72 12.02
N THR A 109 4.39 2.38 12.90
CA THR A 109 3.90 1.02 13.09
C THR A 109 3.05 0.52 11.91
N SER A 110 2.52 1.43 11.09
CA SER A 110 1.74 1.10 9.89
C SER A 110 1.70 2.27 8.90
N GLY A 111 1.44 1.97 7.63
CA GLY A 111 1.16 3.01 6.62
C GLY A 111 -0.10 3.82 6.94
N ARG A 112 -1.07 3.23 7.67
CA ARG A 112 -2.26 3.94 8.15
C ARG A 112 -1.92 5.06 9.13
N ALA A 113 -0.93 4.86 10.00
CA ALA A 113 -0.48 5.91 10.92
C ALA A 113 0.13 7.09 10.15
N VAL A 114 0.87 6.81 9.07
CA VAL A 114 1.45 7.83 8.19
C VAL A 114 0.37 8.60 7.44
N GLU A 115 -0.65 7.93 6.91
CA GLU A 115 -1.78 8.62 6.27
C GLU A 115 -2.59 9.45 7.25
N ALA A 116 -2.92 8.91 8.42
CA ALA A 116 -3.68 9.62 9.45
C ALA A 116 -2.92 10.86 9.94
N ALA A 117 -1.59 10.80 10.03
CA ALA A 117 -0.76 11.96 10.35
C ALA A 117 -0.79 13.06 9.26
N GLY A 118 -1.17 12.73 8.03
CA GLY A 118 -1.41 13.70 6.95
C GLY A 118 -2.80 14.33 6.98
N ASP A 119 -3.73 13.76 7.75
CA ASP A 119 -5.13 14.18 7.88
C ASP A 119 -5.41 14.81 9.26
N VAL A 120 -4.38 15.42 9.88
CA VAL A 120 -4.51 16.11 11.18
C VAL A 120 -4.77 17.60 10.99
N ASP A 121 -5.77 18.14 11.68
CA ASP A 121 -6.09 19.57 11.64
C ASP A 121 -5.20 20.41 12.57
N VAL A 122 -4.78 19.83 13.70
CA VAL A 122 -4.01 20.51 14.75
C VAL A 122 -2.86 19.63 15.20
N LEU A 123 -1.65 20.19 15.20
CA LEU A 123 -0.45 19.57 15.76
C LEU A 123 -0.15 20.19 17.12
N LEU A 124 -0.22 19.38 18.18
CA LEU A 124 0.19 19.80 19.53
C LEU A 124 1.62 19.34 19.78
N LEU A 125 2.50 20.29 20.13
CA LEU A 125 3.89 20.03 20.47
C LEU A 125 4.05 20.21 21.98
N ASP A 126 4.32 19.11 22.69
CA ASP A 126 4.67 19.19 24.10
C ASP A 126 6.12 19.68 24.24
N LYS A 127 6.31 20.68 25.10
CA LYS A 127 7.61 21.31 25.35
C LYS A 127 8.29 20.76 26.61
N THR A 128 7.55 20.05 27.48
CA THR A 128 8.01 19.72 28.84
C THR A 128 9.39 19.08 28.92
#